data_AF-A0A2D7DIP5-F1
#
_entry.id   AF-A0A2D7DIP5-F1
#
_cell.length_a   1.000
_cell.length_b   1.000
_cell.length_c   1.000
_cell.angle_alpha   90.00
_cell.angle_beta   90.00
_cell.angle_gamma   90.00
#
_symmetry.space_group_name_H-M   'P 1'
#
loop_
_entity.id
_entity.type
_entity.pdbx_description
1 polymer ?
#
loop_
_entity_poly.entity_id
_entity_poly.type
_entity_poly.pdbx_seq_one_letter_code
_entity_poly.pdbx_strand_id
1 'polypeptide(L)' 'MEKKYRKLWFWNGTIGFALIGAGLSVTIDALALRLDDVAWWVWGAEGTAGLVLFMAGLAFFGDAVRYRVFMDLEAEKP' A
#
# COMPACT_ATOMS: atom_id res chain seq x y z
N MET A 1 -14.15 6.66 22.49
CA MET A 1 -14.20 6.05 21.14
C MET A 1 -13.18 6.69 20.19
N GLU A 2 -12.97 8.00 20.25
CA GLU A 2 -12.04 8.77 19.37
C GLU A 2 -10.58 8.27 19.30
N LYS A 3 -10.00 7.76 20.41
CA LYS A 3 -8.60 7.28 20.42
C LYS A 3 -8.39 6.02 19.57
N LYS A 4 -9.42 5.20 19.36
CA LYS A 4 -9.32 3.93 18.62
C LYS A 4 -9.21 4.18 17.11
N TYR A 5 -10.01 5.10 16.59
CA TYR A 5 -9.99 5.47 15.16
C TYR A 5 -8.70 6.18 14.75
N ARG A 6 -8.15 7.04 15.62
CA ARG A 6 -6.86 7.71 15.36
C ARG A 6 -5.71 6.71 15.19
N LYS A 7 -5.75 5.63 15.98
CA LYS A 7 -4.77 4.55 15.93
C LYS A 7 -4.96 3.70 14.66
N LEU A 8 -6.20 3.36 14.30
CA LEU A 8 -6.52 2.64 13.07
C LEU A 8 -6.12 3.44 11.82
N TRP A 9 -6.37 4.75 11.83
CA TRP A 9 -5.97 5.66 10.76
C TRP A 9 -4.46 5.65 10.54
N PHE A 10 -3.69 5.83 11.63
CA PHE A 10 -2.24 5.85 11.56
C PHE A 10 -1.68 4.51 11.07
N TRP A 11 -2.17 3.40 11.62
CA TRP A 11 -1.73 2.07 11.20
C TRP A 11 -2.08 1.74 9.75
N ASN A 12 -3.32 2.00 9.30
CA ASN A 12 -3.69 1.76 7.91
C ASN A 12 -2.91 2.66 6.93
N GLY A 13 -2.62 3.91 7.33
CA GLY A 13 -1.79 4.83 6.55
C GLY A 13 -0.35 4.35 6.44
N THR A 14 0.28 3.98 7.57
CA THR A 14 1.65 3.45 7.61
C THR A 14 1.78 2.13 6.85
N ILE A 15 0.84 1.20 7.04
CA ILE A 15 0.82 -0.08 6.34
C ILE A 15 0.62 0.14 4.84
N GLY A 16 -0.31 1.01 4.44
CA GLY A 16 -0.54 1.37 3.04
C GLY A 16 0.73 1.94 2.39
N PHE A 17 1.37 2.94 3.01
CA PHE A 17 2.61 3.52 2.49
C PHE A 17 3.77 2.51 2.43
N ALA A 18 3.92 1.66 3.45
CA ALA A 18 4.95 0.63 3.47
C ALA A 18 4.73 -0.41 2.36
N LEU A 19 3.49 -0.85 2.13
CA LEU A 19 3.14 -1.79 1.06
C LEU A 19 3.31 -1.16 -0.32
N ILE A 20 2.94 0.11 -0.50
CA ILE A 20 3.18 0.86 -1.74
C ILE A 20 4.69 0.92 -2.02
N GLY A 21 5.51 1.32 -1.04
CA GLY A 21 6.96 1.39 -1.17
C GLY A 21 7.58 0.02 -1.49
N ALA A 22 7.20 -1.00 -0.72
CA ALA A 22 7.68 -2.38 -0.94
C ALA A 22 7.27 -2.92 -2.32
N GLY A 23 6.02 -2.72 -2.74
CA GLY A 23 5.55 -3.13 -4.06
C GLY A 23 6.30 -2.43 -5.19
N LEU A 24 6.63 -1.14 -5.03
CA LEU A 24 7.47 -0.40 -5.98
C LEU A 24 8.89 -0.97 -6.04
N SER A 25 9.50 -1.24 -4.89
CA SER A 25 10.83 -1.83 -4.81
C SER A 25 10.90 -3.20 -5.51
N VAL A 26 9.93 -4.08 -5.25
CA VAL A 26 9.84 -5.41 -5.91
C VAL A 26 9.66 -5.26 -7.42
N THR A 27 8.86 -4.29 -7.86
CA THR A 27 8.65 -4.03 -9.29
C THR A 27 9.92 -3.52 -9.97
N ILE A 28 10.71 -2.66 -9.28
CA ILE A 28 12.00 -2.16 -9.78
C ILE A 28 13.05 -3.29 -9.80
N ASP A 29 13.06 -4.15 -8.79
CA ASP A 29 13.97 -5.30 -8.72
C ASP A 29 13.69 -6.30 -9.85
N ALA A 30 12.41 -6.58 -10.13
CA ALA A 30 12.00 -7.34 -11.31
C ALA A 30 12.46 -6.68 -12.63
N LEU A 31 12.45 -5.34 -12.71
CA LEU A 31 12.98 -4.64 -13.87
C LEU A 31 14.50 -4.82 -13.99
N ALA A 32 15.24 -4.81 -12.87
CA ALA A 32 16.68 -5.08 -12.87
C ALA A 32 16.97 -6.53 -13.34
N LEU A 33 16.21 -7.52 -12.86
CA LEU A 33 16.32 -8.91 -13.31
C LEU A 33 16.00 -9.07 -14.81
N ARG A 34 15.08 -8.26 -15.34
CA ARG A 34 14.81 -8.22 -16.78
C ARG A 34 16.01 -7.69 -17.58
N LEU A 35 16.80 -6.78 -17.02
CA LEU A 35 18.00 -6.24 -17.67
C LEU A 35 19.18 -7.24 -17.65
N ASP A 36 19.21 -8.15 -16.68
CA ASP A 36 20.23 -9.19 -16.50
C ASP A 36 19.97 -10.47 -17.35
N ASP A 37 19.11 -10.40 -18.37
CA ASP A 37 18.74 -11.53 -19.25
C ASP A 37 18.15 -12.75 -18.51
N VAL A 38 17.60 -12.54 -17.30
CA VAL A 38 16.94 -13.59 -16.51
C VAL A 38 15.67 -14.05 -17.22
N ALA A 39 15.33 -15.34 -17.07
CA ALA A 39 14.17 -15.95 -17.69
C ALA A 39 12.89 -15.13 -17.47
N TRP A 40 12.13 -14.91 -18.56
CA TRP A 40 10.97 -14.02 -18.59
C TRP A 40 9.88 -14.32 -17.56
N TRP A 41 9.77 -15.58 -17.16
CA TRP A 41 8.81 -16.02 -16.16
C TRP A 41 9.17 -15.58 -14.74
N VAL A 42 10.46 -15.43 -14.43
CA VAL A 42 10.95 -15.04 -13.11
C VAL A 42 10.69 -13.56 -12.87
N TRP A 43 11.20 -12.68 -13.74
CA TRP A 43 10.96 -11.25 -13.60
C TRP A 43 9.50 -10.87 -13.86
N GLY A 44 8.80 -11.62 -14.73
CA GLY A 44 7.37 -11.43 -14.99
C GLY A 44 6.51 -11.74 -13.76
N ALA A 45 6.76 -12.87 -13.08
CA ALA A 45 6.05 -13.24 -11.86
C ALA A 45 6.38 -12.28 -10.70
N GLU A 46 7.65 -11.91 -10.54
CA GLU A 46 8.11 -11.00 -9.48
C GLU A 46 7.55 -9.58 -9.66
N GLY A 47 7.57 -9.05 -10.90
CA GLY A 47 6.95 -7.76 -11.22
C GLY A 47 5.43 -7.78 -11.03
N THR A 48 4.76 -8.87 -11.38
CA THR A 48 3.32 -9.03 -11.15
C THR A 48 3.01 -9.08 -9.64
N ALA A 49 3.83 -9.80 -8.86
CA ALA A 49 3.70 -9.83 -7.40
C ALA A 49 3.91 -8.43 -6.79
N GLY A 50 4.91 -7.68 -7.29
CA GLY A 50 5.16 -6.29 -6.91
C GLY A 50 3.97 -5.36 -7.20
N LEU A 51 3.36 -5.48 -8.38
CA LEU A 51 2.16 -4.72 -8.77
C LEU A 51 0.94 -5.08 -7.90
N VAL A 52 0.75 -6.35 -7.58
CA VAL A 52 -0.32 -6.81 -6.67
C VAL A 52 -0.12 -6.22 -5.28
N LEU A 53 1.12 -6.26 -4.76
CA LEU A 53 1.47 -5.64 -3.48
C LEU A 53 1.24 -4.13 -3.47
N PHE A 54 1.62 -3.44 -4.56
CA PHE A 54 1.41 -2.01 -4.73
C PHE A 54 -0.09 -1.66 -4.74
N MET A 55 -0.90 -2.40 -5.50
CA MET A 55 -2.36 -2.22 -5.54
C MET A 55 -3.03 -2.53 -4.20
N ALA A 56 -2.57 -3.56 -3.49
CA ALA A 56 -3.03 -3.84 -2.14
C ALA A 56 -2.69 -2.67 -1.19
N GLY A 57 -1.47 -2.13 -1.28
CA GLY A 57 -1.06 -0.95 -0.51
C GLY A 57 -1.94 0.28 -0.78
N LEU A 58 -2.31 0.52 -2.03
CA LEU A 58 -3.25 1.59 -2.40
C LEU A 58 -4.65 1.37 -1.79
N ALA A 59 -5.14 0.13 -1.75
CA ALA A 59 -6.42 -0.18 -1.11
C ALA A 59 -6.39 0.11 0.41
N PHE A 60 -5.32 -0.31 1.10
CA PHE A 60 -5.13 0.00 2.53
C PHE A 60 -4.99 1.49 2.79
N PHE A 61 -4.30 2.21 1.90
CA PHE A 61 -4.20 3.66 1.97
C PHE A 61 -5.56 4.35 1.78
N GLY A 62 -6.37 3.89 0.81
CA GLY A 62 -7.74 4.38 0.60
C GLY A 62 -8.63 4.18 1.82
N ASP A 63 -8.54 3.01 2.46
CA ASP A 63 -9.24 2.74 3.71
C ASP A 63 -8.77 3.67 4.84
N ALA A 64 -7.46 3.94 4.95
CA ALA A 64 -6.95 4.92 5.90
C ALA A 64 -7.60 6.30 5.68
N VAL A 65 -7.62 6.80 4.44
CA VAL A 65 -8.27 8.09 4.13
C VAL A 65 -9.74 8.07 4.52
N ARG A 66 -10.46 6.98 4.25
CA ARG A 66 -11.86 6.80 4.65
C ARG A 66 -12.04 6.89 6.17
N TYR A 67 -11.19 6.25 6.96
CA TYR A 67 -11.25 6.35 8.42
C TYR A 67 -10.97 7.77 8.94
N ARG A 68 -10.10 8.54 8.27
CA ARG A 68 -9.86 9.96 8.62
C ARG A 68 -11.09 10.81 8.40
N VAL A 69 -11.76 10.64 7.27
CA VAL A 69 -12.98 11.38 6.94
C VAL A 69 -14.09 11.06 7.94
N PHE A 70 -14.27 9.79 8.33
CA PHE A 70 -15.24 9.43 9.37
C PHE A 70 -14.92 10.05 10.73
N MET A 71 -13.64 10.15 11.10
CA MET A 71 -13.23 10.82 12.33
C MET A 71 -13.53 12.32 12.32
N ASP A 72 -13.27 13.01 11.20
CA ASP A 72 -13.57 14.45 11.08
C ASP A 72 -15.09 14.70 11.14
N LEU A 73 -15.90 13.85 10.49
CA LEU A 73 -17.37 13.89 10.55
C LEU A 73 -17.94 13.66 11.95
N GLU A 74 -17.35 12.78 12.75
CA GLU A 74 -17.77 12.57 14.14
C GLU A 74 -17.38 13.74 15.05
N ALA A 75 -16.26 14.41 14.77
CA ALA A 75 -15.84 15.60 15.50
C ALA A 75 -16.70 16.85 15.19
N GLU A 76 -17.37 16.86 14.03
CA GLU A 76 -18.21 17.98 13.58
C GLU A 76 -19.68 17.86 14.04
N LYS A 77 -20.08 16.76 14.70
CA LYS A 77 -21.44 16.65 15.27
C LYS A 77 -21.57 17.55 16.52
N PRO A 78 -22.56 18.48 16.55
CA PRO A 78 -22.77 19.44 17.63
C PRO A 78 -23.31 18.81 18.93
#